data_AF-A0A542RJF1-F1
#
_entry.id   AF-A0A542RJF1-F1
#
_cell.length_a   1.000
_cell.length_b   1.000
_cell.length_c   1.000
_cell.angle_alpha   90.00
_cell.angle_beta   90.00
_cell.angle_gamma   90.00
#
_symmetry.space_group_name_H-M   'P 1'
#
loop_
_entity.id
_entity.type
_entity.pdbx_description
1 polymer ?
#
loop_
_entity_poly.entity_id
_entity_poly.type
_entity_poly.pdbx_seq_one_letter_code
_entity_poly.pdbx_strand_id
1 'polypeptide(L)'
;MVRKISRMLLLMTAIAVSSFFPSHISANEWKKPTETETVDHLNGAIHQKQEFRFPDGVTYWAHKMTGQRNMMPSVFSIPIQGNSQNMMFRYRAYDESKKPYWKVVTLDQVQTLPLASGFVETEGRYIWLGKPITYVDKGRATIEEKPALALPVEVKQTASGVELVIKLPIKAGFISEMWALDSRDPLVPWGEQAIDSVWINLDVTEKAKWLYDGYYYQSPSTYEPTSESSFWRIPENYVLRSFLYTGGSKAARDMGYVMLKASLKQQEPEGYWKTQPRSLWLSGDYGIPEGFYDTRFNTGAADLMLRGCDQYQEKDFCQSAKKYASYFHNHAAMNHFVIAGVQQGWLVSDYATATNPMIQTHVSLNHQLAEINFLYKSYLQFGDRTDKDLADSMLYGVVNLGAQWILGNGDLHYAYFPDGTFGRPDYPFLTYNDLIETQRLYRQLHGMDEMTLAMLIDSKLMWMQLNNVQYR
;
A
#
# COMPACT_ATOMS: atom_id res chain seq x y z
N MET A 1 -18.26 -33.32 4.13
CA MET A 1 -19.05 -32.15 4.59
C MET A 1 -18.23 -30.91 4.26
N VAL A 2 -18.57 -30.27 3.14
CA VAL A 2 -17.74 -29.29 2.42
C VAL A 2 -17.75 -27.96 3.18
N ARG A 3 -16.64 -27.59 3.83
CA ARG A 3 -16.46 -26.26 4.38
C ARG A 3 -16.12 -25.29 3.25
N LYS A 4 -17.01 -24.31 3.07
CA LYS A 4 -16.87 -23.16 2.17
C LYS A 4 -15.50 -22.51 2.38
N ILE A 5 -14.64 -22.60 1.37
CA ILE A 5 -13.46 -21.75 1.25
C ILE A 5 -13.96 -20.33 0.99
N SER A 6 -13.68 -19.44 1.94
CA SER A 6 -13.98 -18.02 1.83
C SER A 6 -13.22 -17.44 0.64
N ARG A 7 -13.95 -17.11 -0.43
CA ARG A 7 -13.45 -16.29 -1.54
C ARG A 7 -13.26 -14.87 -1.00
N MET A 8 -12.08 -14.56 -0.47
CA MET A 8 -11.78 -13.21 0.00
C MET A 8 -10.29 -12.88 -0.22
N LEU A 9 -9.95 -12.47 -1.44
CA LEU A 9 -9.12 -11.30 -1.76
C LEU A 9 -9.01 -11.22 -3.29
N LEU A 10 -9.78 -10.30 -3.89
CA LEU A 10 -9.67 -9.94 -5.30
C LEU A 10 -9.70 -8.42 -5.36
N LEU A 11 -8.52 -7.79 -5.37
CA LEU A 11 -8.26 -6.42 -5.83
C LEU A 11 -6.74 -6.36 -6.06
N MET A 12 -6.27 -6.59 -7.29
CA MET A 12 -5.93 -5.53 -8.25
C MET A 12 -4.69 -4.73 -7.82
N THR A 13 -3.51 -5.31 -7.99
CA THR A 13 -2.30 -4.55 -8.35
C THR A 13 -2.18 -4.62 -9.87
N ALA A 14 -2.31 -3.48 -10.54
CA ALA A 14 -1.85 -3.35 -11.91
C ALA A 14 -0.34 -3.17 -11.85
N ILE A 15 0.42 -4.20 -12.23
CA ILE A 15 1.82 -4.06 -12.60
C ILE A 15 1.81 -4.03 -14.13
N ALA A 16 1.44 -2.88 -14.67
CA ALA A 16 1.75 -2.61 -16.07
C ALA A 16 3.28 -2.60 -16.18
N VAL A 17 3.88 -3.74 -16.55
CA VAL A 17 5.23 -3.79 -17.11
C VAL A 17 5.15 -3.09 -18.46
N SER A 18 5.11 -1.78 -18.36
CA SER A 18 5.45 -0.91 -19.44
C SER A 18 6.96 -0.79 -19.38
N SER A 19 7.60 -1.42 -20.35
CA SER A 19 8.98 -1.17 -20.70
C SER A 19 9.07 0.30 -21.13
N PHE A 20 9.21 1.20 -20.17
CA PHE A 20 9.52 2.58 -20.45
C PHE A 20 11.04 2.75 -20.45
N PHE A 21 11.52 3.18 -21.62
CA PHE A 21 12.78 3.87 -21.83
C PHE A 21 13.10 4.82 -20.67
N PRO A 22 14.39 5.11 -20.37
CA PRO A 22 14.74 6.11 -19.38
C PRO A 22 14.11 7.42 -19.81
N SER A 23 13.02 7.80 -19.14
CA SER A 23 12.51 9.15 -19.24
C SER A 23 13.54 9.99 -18.52
N HIS A 24 14.44 10.60 -19.30
CA HIS A 24 15.18 11.77 -18.88
C HIS A 24 14.17 12.91 -18.67
N ILE A 25 13.33 12.78 -17.65
CA ILE A 25 12.74 13.93 -16.98
C ILE A 25 13.95 14.62 -16.36
N SER A 26 14.29 15.78 -16.91
CA SER A 26 15.26 16.71 -16.33
C SER A 26 15.10 16.67 -14.81
N ALA A 27 16.17 16.29 -14.11
CA ALA A 27 16.23 16.31 -12.66
C ALA A 27 16.00 17.75 -12.18
N ASN A 28 14.72 18.13 -12.07
CA ASN A 28 14.34 19.13 -11.10
C ASN A 28 14.70 18.50 -9.77
N GLU A 29 15.85 18.92 -9.24
CA GLU A 29 16.41 18.50 -7.97
C GLU A 29 15.27 18.47 -6.94
N TRP A 30 14.94 17.28 -6.44
CA TRP A 30 13.92 17.12 -5.42
C TRP A 30 14.23 18.06 -4.25
N LYS A 31 13.22 18.75 -3.76
CA LYS A 31 13.33 19.58 -2.57
C LYS A 31 12.33 19.13 -1.54
N LYS A 32 12.85 18.73 -0.39
CA LYS A 32 12.08 18.29 0.77
C LYS A 32 11.01 19.33 1.15
N PRO A 33 9.76 18.92 1.39
CA PRO A 33 8.74 19.83 1.91
C PRO A 33 9.04 20.22 3.37
N THR A 34 8.48 21.36 3.80
CA THR A 34 8.44 21.70 5.23
C THR A 34 7.33 20.89 5.89
N GLU A 35 7.66 20.14 6.93
CA GLU A 35 6.72 19.30 7.68
C GLU A 35 6.36 19.97 9.01
N THR A 36 5.07 20.16 9.30
CA THR A 36 4.60 20.70 10.59
C THR A 36 3.53 19.78 11.18
N GLU A 37 3.63 19.49 12.48
CA GLU A 37 2.64 18.74 13.23
C GLU A 37 2.28 19.52 14.50
N THR A 38 0.99 19.70 14.76
CA THR A 38 0.49 20.43 15.94
C THR A 38 -0.60 19.63 16.64
N VAL A 39 -0.62 19.71 17.96
CA VAL A 39 -1.61 19.05 18.81
C VAL A 39 -2.23 20.11 19.72
N ASP A 40 -3.50 20.38 19.52
CA ASP A 40 -4.27 21.29 20.36
C ASP A 40 -5.15 20.49 21.32
N HIS A 41 -4.98 20.75 22.62
CA HIS A 41 -5.83 20.18 23.67
C HIS A 41 -7.02 21.11 23.91
N LEU A 42 -8.19 20.72 23.41
CA LEU A 42 -9.45 21.44 23.60
C LEU A 42 -10.16 20.88 24.84
N ASN A 43 -11.08 21.66 25.42
CA ASN A 43 -11.89 21.18 26.54
C ASN A 43 -12.88 20.08 26.07
N GLY A 44 -12.46 18.81 26.15
CA GLY A 44 -13.26 17.65 25.75
C GLY A 44 -12.89 17.04 24.40
N ALA A 45 -11.82 17.49 23.75
CA ALA A 45 -11.31 16.91 22.50
C ALA A 45 -9.81 17.18 22.30
N ILE A 46 -9.18 16.38 21.45
CA ILE A 46 -7.81 16.62 20.97
C ILE A 46 -7.87 16.84 19.46
N HIS A 47 -7.27 17.93 18.98
CA HIS A 47 -7.14 18.23 17.56
C HIS A 47 -5.69 18.09 17.13
N GLN A 48 -5.39 17.06 16.35
CA GLN A 48 -4.10 16.87 15.72
C GLN A 48 -4.14 17.38 14.28
N LYS A 49 -3.13 18.14 13.87
CA LYS A 49 -2.99 18.65 12.51
C LYS A 49 -1.61 18.31 11.98
N GLN A 50 -1.57 17.89 10.73
CA GLN A 50 -0.35 17.65 9.99
C GLN A 50 -0.37 18.49 8.71
N GLU A 51 0.76 19.07 8.35
CA GLU A 51 0.92 19.84 7.12
C GLU A 51 2.28 19.54 6.46
N PHE A 52 2.27 19.38 5.14
CA PHE A 52 3.47 19.36 4.31
C PHE A 52 3.35 20.47 3.28
N ARG A 53 4.31 21.41 3.27
CA ARG A 53 4.39 22.48 2.28
C ARG A 53 5.52 22.19 1.31
N PHE A 54 5.16 21.88 0.07
CA PHE A 54 6.12 21.62 -1.00
C PHE A 54 6.62 22.94 -1.59
N PRO A 55 7.89 22.99 -2.06
CA PRO A 55 8.49 24.24 -2.55
C PRO A 55 7.82 24.85 -3.78
N ASP A 56 7.07 24.06 -4.54
CA ASP A 56 6.29 24.52 -5.70
C ASP A 56 4.88 25.00 -5.31
N GLY A 57 4.61 25.14 -4.00
CA GLY A 57 3.36 25.69 -3.47
C GLY A 57 2.27 24.66 -3.22
N VAL A 58 2.49 23.37 -3.53
CA VAL A 58 1.56 22.31 -3.11
C VAL A 58 1.53 22.22 -1.59
N THR A 59 0.35 22.04 -1.03
CA THR A 59 0.18 21.82 0.42
C THR A 59 -0.67 20.60 0.67
N TYR A 60 -0.12 19.63 1.40
CA TYR A 60 -0.94 18.59 2.03
C TYR A 60 -1.28 19.05 3.44
N TRP A 61 -2.51 18.80 3.87
CA TRP A 61 -2.90 18.91 5.27
C TRP A 61 -3.83 17.77 5.69
N ALA A 62 -3.78 17.41 6.97
CA ALA A 62 -4.69 16.45 7.60
C ALA A 62 -5.12 16.93 8.98
N HIS A 63 -6.40 16.73 9.29
CA HIS A 63 -7.02 17.07 10.57
C HIS A 63 -7.56 15.80 11.19
N LYS A 64 -7.22 15.56 12.46
CA LYS A 64 -7.72 14.46 13.28
C LYS A 64 -8.32 15.00 14.57
N MET A 65 -9.58 14.70 14.80
CA MET A 65 -10.33 15.08 15.99
C MET A 65 -10.63 13.85 16.83
N THR A 66 -10.07 13.77 18.04
CA THR A 66 -10.38 12.71 19.00
C THR A 66 -11.32 13.26 20.07
N GLY A 67 -12.56 12.77 20.13
CA GLY A 67 -13.57 13.24 21.08
C GLY A 67 -13.47 12.55 22.44
N GLN A 68 -13.37 13.32 23.51
CA GLN A 68 -13.44 12.85 24.90
C GLN A 68 -14.85 13.08 25.50
N ARG A 69 -15.59 14.05 24.95
CA ARG A 69 -16.98 14.36 25.28
C ARG A 69 -17.75 14.67 23.99
N ASN A 70 -19.08 14.68 24.07
CA ASN A 70 -19.90 15.15 22.96
C ASN A 70 -19.85 16.67 22.89
N MET A 71 -19.44 17.20 21.74
CA MET A 71 -19.35 18.63 21.48
C MET A 71 -19.95 18.95 20.11
N MET A 72 -20.11 20.23 19.81
CA MET A 72 -20.37 20.65 18.43
C MET A 72 -19.24 20.20 17.51
N PRO A 73 -19.53 19.83 16.25
CA PRO A 73 -18.50 19.47 15.29
C PRO A 73 -17.43 20.57 15.16
N SER A 74 -16.18 20.16 14.98
CA SER A 74 -15.14 21.09 14.52
C SER A 74 -15.46 21.49 13.08
N VAL A 75 -15.44 22.80 12.81
CA VAL A 75 -15.80 23.36 11.50
C VAL A 75 -14.62 24.14 10.95
N PHE A 76 -14.27 23.87 9.70
CA PHE A 76 -13.32 24.66 8.94
C PHE A 76 -13.71 24.69 7.47
N SER A 77 -13.19 25.68 6.75
CA SER A 77 -13.63 25.97 5.39
C SER A 77 -12.45 26.10 4.44
N ILE A 78 -12.69 25.71 3.18
CA ILE A 78 -11.78 25.96 2.06
C ILE A 78 -12.50 26.96 1.12
N PRO A 79 -12.11 28.24 1.14
CA PRO A 79 -12.68 29.23 0.22
C PRO A 79 -12.06 29.04 -1.17
N ILE A 80 -12.88 28.98 -2.22
CA ILE A 80 -12.46 28.84 -3.61
C ILE A 80 -13.05 30.00 -4.40
N GLN A 81 -12.18 30.84 -4.97
CA GLN A 81 -12.59 31.99 -5.75
C GLN A 81 -12.85 31.60 -7.21
N GLY A 82 -13.80 32.27 -7.86
CA GLY A 82 -14.12 32.09 -9.27
C GLY A 82 -15.60 31.82 -9.53
N ASN A 83 -15.94 31.50 -10.78
CA ASN A 83 -17.31 31.15 -11.14
C ASN A 83 -17.59 29.68 -10.76
N SER A 84 -18.55 29.45 -9.86
CA SER A 84 -18.90 28.11 -9.36
C SER A 84 -19.41 27.15 -10.46
N GLN A 85 -19.90 27.67 -11.58
CA GLN A 85 -20.30 26.87 -12.75
C GLN A 85 -19.11 26.23 -13.48
N ASN A 86 -17.91 26.79 -13.30
CA ASN A 86 -16.66 26.26 -13.86
C ASN A 86 -15.87 25.41 -12.85
N MET A 87 -16.40 25.25 -11.62
CA MET A 87 -15.77 24.45 -10.59
C MET A 87 -16.42 23.07 -10.57
N MET A 88 -15.61 22.04 -10.71
CA MET A 88 -16.08 20.66 -10.76
C MET A 88 -15.59 19.87 -9.56
N PHE A 89 -16.37 18.87 -9.15
CA PHE A 89 -15.94 17.80 -8.26
C PHE A 89 -16.00 16.46 -9.00
N ARG A 90 -14.82 15.91 -9.28
CA ARG A 90 -14.62 14.59 -9.89
C ARG A 90 -14.40 13.55 -8.79
N TYR A 91 -15.20 12.49 -8.77
CA TYR A 91 -15.08 11.44 -7.78
C TYR A 91 -15.32 10.07 -8.40
N ARG A 92 -14.78 9.05 -7.73
CA ARG A 92 -14.95 7.66 -8.13
C ARG A 92 -16.33 7.17 -7.70
N ALA A 93 -17.14 6.77 -8.67
CA ALA A 93 -18.45 6.14 -8.46
C ALA A 93 -18.42 4.71 -8.99
N TYR A 94 -19.48 3.94 -8.72
CA TYR A 94 -19.61 2.56 -9.15
C TYR A 94 -20.92 2.36 -9.90
N ASP A 95 -20.86 1.58 -10.97
CA ASP A 95 -22.06 1.14 -11.67
C ASP A 95 -22.72 -0.05 -10.96
N GLU A 96 -23.85 -0.54 -11.50
CA GLU A 96 -24.59 -1.68 -10.95
C GLU A 96 -23.75 -2.97 -10.89
N SER A 97 -22.72 -3.09 -11.75
CA SER A 97 -21.79 -4.22 -11.77
C SER A 97 -20.61 -4.07 -10.80
N LYS A 98 -20.58 -2.99 -10.00
CA LYS A 98 -19.47 -2.61 -9.12
C LYS A 98 -18.17 -2.29 -9.85
N LYS A 99 -18.24 -1.92 -11.13
CA LYS A 99 -17.09 -1.40 -11.86
C LYS A 99 -16.95 0.10 -11.57
N PRO A 100 -15.74 0.58 -11.25
CA PRO A 100 -15.53 1.99 -10.96
C PRO A 100 -15.55 2.84 -12.24
N TYR A 101 -16.09 4.05 -12.15
CA TYR A 101 -16.05 5.08 -13.18
C TYR A 101 -15.93 6.49 -12.57
N TRP A 102 -15.43 7.45 -13.34
CA TRP A 102 -15.38 8.85 -12.91
C TRP A 102 -16.75 9.51 -13.07
N LYS A 103 -17.29 10.04 -11.97
CA LYS A 103 -18.46 10.90 -11.98
C LYS A 103 -18.05 12.34 -11.68
N VAL A 104 -18.68 13.29 -12.35
CA VAL A 104 -18.39 14.72 -12.21
C VAL A 104 -19.69 15.46 -11.89
N VAL A 105 -19.63 16.38 -10.94
CA VAL A 105 -20.69 17.35 -10.63
C VAL A 105 -20.10 18.75 -10.63
N THR A 106 -20.88 19.76 -11.01
CA THR A 106 -20.46 21.17 -10.84
C THR A 106 -20.87 21.67 -9.46
N LEU A 107 -20.06 22.55 -8.87
CA LEU A 107 -20.27 22.99 -7.49
C LEU A 107 -21.50 23.90 -7.32
N ASP A 108 -22.01 24.51 -8.38
CA ASP A 108 -23.26 25.30 -8.36
C ASP A 108 -24.53 24.43 -8.27
N GLN A 109 -24.44 23.16 -8.67
CA GLN A 109 -25.59 22.24 -8.74
C GLN A 109 -25.80 21.41 -7.47
N VAL A 110 -24.86 21.48 -6.51
CA VAL A 110 -24.88 20.66 -5.31
C VAL A 110 -24.78 21.51 -4.05
N GLN A 111 -25.49 21.09 -2.99
CA GLN A 111 -25.37 21.68 -1.65
C GLN A 111 -24.35 20.94 -0.79
N THR A 112 -24.03 19.70 -1.15
CA THR A 112 -23.05 18.85 -0.48
C THR A 112 -22.31 18.01 -1.50
N LEU A 113 -21.04 17.73 -1.24
CA LEU A 113 -20.28 16.73 -1.98
C LEU A 113 -20.71 15.32 -1.52
N PRO A 114 -20.67 14.31 -2.41
CA PRO A 114 -20.87 12.93 -1.99
C PRO A 114 -19.80 12.53 -0.97
N LEU A 115 -20.11 11.57 -0.09
CA LEU A 115 -19.15 11.00 0.86
C LEU A 115 -18.14 10.10 0.12
N ALA A 116 -17.24 10.73 -0.62
CA ALA A 116 -16.17 10.09 -1.38
C ALA A 116 -14.93 10.99 -1.38
N SER A 117 -13.76 10.39 -1.57
CA SER A 117 -12.58 11.15 -1.96
C SER A 117 -12.72 11.58 -3.43
N GLY A 118 -12.23 12.77 -3.76
CA GLY A 118 -12.37 13.30 -5.10
C GLY A 118 -11.58 14.59 -5.32
N PHE A 119 -11.61 15.07 -6.55
CA PHE A 119 -10.84 16.20 -7.01
C PHE A 119 -11.78 17.38 -7.23
N VAL A 120 -11.53 18.47 -6.52
CA VAL A 120 -12.07 19.78 -6.88
C VAL A 120 -11.16 20.38 -7.93
N GLU A 121 -11.73 20.72 -9.08
CA GLU A 121 -10.99 21.19 -10.25
C GLU A 121 -11.55 22.54 -10.69
N THR A 122 -10.73 23.58 -10.60
CA THR A 122 -11.01 24.92 -11.10
C THR A 122 -9.75 25.54 -11.65
N GLU A 123 -9.88 26.48 -12.58
CA GLU A 123 -8.74 27.24 -13.08
C GLU A 123 -7.98 27.89 -11.91
N GLY A 124 -6.67 27.60 -11.82
CA GLY A 124 -5.79 28.14 -10.78
C GLY A 124 -5.90 27.49 -9.39
N ARG A 125 -6.73 26.47 -9.20
CA ARG A 125 -6.76 25.68 -7.95
C ARG A 125 -7.32 24.26 -8.13
N TYR A 126 -6.56 23.27 -7.68
CA TYR A 126 -6.87 21.86 -7.81
C TYR A 126 -6.64 21.18 -6.45
N ILE A 127 -7.68 20.54 -5.93
CA ILE A 127 -7.66 19.98 -4.58
C ILE A 127 -8.08 18.52 -4.63
N TRP A 128 -7.20 17.61 -4.21
CA TRP A 128 -7.60 16.23 -3.93
C TRP A 128 -8.05 16.13 -2.48
N LEU A 129 -9.35 15.97 -2.28
CA LEU A 129 -10.00 15.85 -0.99
C LEU A 129 -10.15 14.38 -0.59
N GLY A 130 -9.81 14.05 0.65
CA GLY A 130 -10.20 12.79 1.29
C GLY A 130 -11.71 12.69 1.49
N LYS A 131 -12.20 11.53 1.95
CA LYS A 131 -13.58 11.41 2.44
C LYS A 131 -13.59 11.76 3.93
N PRO A 132 -14.43 12.71 4.42
CA PRO A 132 -14.61 12.90 5.85
C PRO A 132 -15.07 11.59 6.49
N ILE A 133 -14.36 11.12 7.51
CA ILE A 133 -14.62 9.83 8.15
C ILE A 133 -14.74 9.99 9.65
N THR A 134 -15.63 9.20 10.25
CA THR A 134 -15.78 9.05 11.70
C THR A 134 -15.67 7.58 12.04
N TYR A 135 -14.89 7.21 13.05
CA TYR A 135 -14.65 5.83 13.42
C TYR A 135 -14.35 5.67 14.91
N VAL A 136 -14.32 4.43 15.37
CA VAL A 136 -13.79 4.07 16.69
C VAL A 136 -12.48 3.31 16.51
N ASP A 137 -11.52 3.55 17.39
CA ASP A 137 -10.31 2.74 17.48
C ASP A 137 -10.64 1.41 18.18
N LYS A 138 -10.34 0.29 17.54
CA LYS A 138 -10.55 -1.06 18.08
C LYS A 138 -9.28 -1.62 18.73
N GLY A 139 -8.19 -0.85 18.73
CA GLY A 139 -6.86 -1.30 19.10
C GLY A 139 -6.18 -2.06 17.97
N ARG A 140 -4.90 -2.40 18.16
CA ARG A 140 -4.07 -3.18 17.20
C ARG A 140 -4.08 -2.57 15.78
N ALA A 141 -4.03 -1.24 15.71
CA ALA A 141 -4.12 -0.45 14.48
C ALA A 141 -5.31 -0.83 13.58
N THR A 142 -6.42 -1.23 14.19
CA THR A 142 -7.69 -1.48 13.50
C THR A 142 -8.71 -0.43 13.92
N ILE A 143 -9.40 0.13 12.94
CA ILE A 143 -10.54 1.01 13.14
C ILE A 143 -11.84 0.31 12.76
N GLU A 144 -12.95 0.82 13.26
CA GLU A 144 -14.30 0.47 12.79
C GLU A 144 -15.01 1.75 12.35
N GLU A 145 -15.18 1.90 11.03
CA GLU A 145 -15.83 3.05 10.42
C GLU A 145 -17.30 3.12 10.85
N LYS A 146 -17.79 4.35 11.06
CA LYS A 146 -19.16 4.66 11.45
C LYS A 146 -19.79 5.59 10.41
N PRO A 147 -20.21 5.06 9.25
CA PRO A 147 -20.66 5.88 8.13
C PRO A 147 -21.82 6.81 8.48
N ALA A 148 -22.74 6.34 9.35
CA ALA A 148 -23.89 7.13 9.81
C ALA A 148 -23.50 8.39 10.63
N LEU A 149 -22.25 8.49 11.07
CA LEU A 149 -21.72 9.65 11.77
C LEU A 149 -20.91 10.58 10.85
N ALA A 150 -20.54 10.15 9.64
CA ALA A 150 -19.81 11.01 8.71
C ALA A 150 -20.73 12.12 8.20
N LEU A 151 -20.22 13.35 8.15
CA LEU A 151 -20.93 14.50 7.59
C LEU A 151 -20.32 14.84 6.22
N PRO A 152 -21.14 14.98 5.16
CA PRO A 152 -20.62 15.38 3.86
C PRO A 152 -20.07 16.81 3.90
N VAL A 153 -19.15 17.13 2.99
CA VAL A 153 -18.65 18.50 2.82
C VAL A 153 -19.77 19.36 2.25
N GLU A 154 -20.14 20.43 2.94
CA GLU A 154 -21.15 21.38 2.46
C GLU A 154 -20.54 22.32 1.43
N VAL A 155 -21.31 22.65 0.40
CA VAL A 155 -20.93 23.55 -0.68
C VAL A 155 -21.77 24.82 -0.55
N LYS A 156 -21.16 25.90 -0.06
CA LYS A 156 -21.84 27.18 0.13
C LYS A 156 -21.45 28.16 -0.98
N GLN A 157 -22.44 28.64 -1.70
CA GLN A 157 -22.23 29.71 -2.67
C GLN A 157 -21.93 31.02 -1.94
N THR A 158 -20.99 31.79 -2.47
CA THR A 158 -20.60 33.12 -1.97
C THR A 158 -20.60 34.11 -3.13
N ALA A 159 -20.51 35.41 -2.84
CA ALA A 159 -20.48 36.44 -3.88
C ALA A 159 -19.27 36.33 -4.84
N SER A 160 -18.17 35.67 -4.41
CA SER A 160 -16.91 35.59 -5.15
C SER A 160 -16.46 34.16 -5.49
N GLY A 161 -17.33 33.16 -5.24
CA GLY A 161 -17.06 31.76 -5.53
C GLY A 161 -17.76 30.82 -4.55
N VAL A 162 -17.06 29.79 -4.08
CA VAL A 162 -17.61 28.72 -3.22
C VAL A 162 -16.82 28.61 -1.93
N GLU A 163 -17.49 28.31 -0.83
CA GLU A 163 -16.88 27.86 0.40
C GLU A 163 -17.22 26.39 0.62
N LEU A 164 -16.20 25.53 0.64
CA LEU A 164 -16.36 24.13 1.05
C LEU A 164 -16.26 24.07 2.56
N VAL A 165 -17.35 23.72 3.25
CA VAL A 165 -17.41 23.67 4.72
C VAL A 165 -17.32 22.22 5.17
N ILE A 166 -16.22 21.90 5.85
CA ILE A 166 -15.96 20.58 6.43
C ILE A 166 -16.39 20.61 7.90
N LYS A 167 -17.14 19.59 8.32
CA LYS A 167 -17.57 19.39 9.70
C LYS A 167 -17.09 18.04 10.20
N LEU A 168 -16.19 18.04 11.19
CA LEU A 168 -15.72 16.82 11.84
C LEU A 168 -16.46 16.63 13.17
N PRO A 169 -17.34 15.61 13.30
CA PRO A 169 -18.04 15.34 14.54
C PRO A 169 -17.09 15.12 15.72
N ILE A 170 -17.43 15.68 16.88
CA ILE A 170 -16.70 15.44 18.13
C ILE A 170 -17.64 14.68 19.06
N LYS A 171 -17.43 13.37 19.18
CA LYS A 171 -18.21 12.48 20.05
C LYS A 171 -17.28 11.69 20.95
N ALA A 172 -17.70 11.48 22.19
CA ALA A 172 -16.91 10.73 23.17
C ALA A 172 -16.59 9.32 22.66
N GLY A 173 -15.30 8.97 22.59
CA GLY A 173 -14.84 7.65 22.13
C GLY A 173 -14.77 7.49 20.61
N PHE A 174 -15.01 8.55 19.83
CA PHE A 174 -14.88 8.54 18.38
C PHE A 174 -13.74 9.44 17.93
N ILE A 175 -13.22 9.10 16.75
CA ILE A 175 -12.23 9.88 16.01
C ILE A 175 -12.87 10.30 14.69
N SER A 176 -12.71 11.56 14.32
CA SER A 176 -13.13 12.07 13.01
C SER A 176 -11.94 12.68 12.30
N GLU A 177 -11.70 12.32 11.04
CA GLU A 177 -10.53 12.79 10.28
C GLU A 177 -10.86 13.18 8.84
N MET A 178 -10.03 14.05 8.27
CA MET A 178 -10.06 14.48 6.87
C MET A 178 -8.70 15.00 6.44
N TRP A 179 -8.37 14.89 5.17
CA TRP A 179 -7.14 15.42 4.58
C TRP A 179 -7.40 16.03 3.20
N ALA A 180 -6.47 16.85 2.72
CA ALA A 180 -6.43 17.30 1.34
C ALA A 180 -5.01 17.53 0.83
N LEU A 181 -4.85 17.45 -0.49
CA LEU A 181 -3.69 17.93 -1.22
C LEU A 181 -4.14 19.09 -2.12
N ASP A 182 -3.63 20.29 -1.91
CA ASP A 182 -4.03 21.54 -2.58
C ASP A 182 -2.89 22.04 -3.47
N SER A 183 -3.20 22.40 -4.72
CA SER A 183 -2.25 22.93 -5.70
C SER A 183 -2.86 24.04 -6.54
N ARG A 184 -2.01 24.90 -7.10
CA ARG A 184 -2.41 25.86 -8.15
C ARG A 184 -2.44 25.23 -9.54
N ASP A 185 -1.72 24.12 -9.73
CA ASP A 185 -1.61 23.39 -10.99
C ASP A 185 -2.45 22.10 -10.94
N PRO A 186 -2.85 21.54 -12.10
CA PRO A 186 -3.53 20.25 -12.15
C PRO A 186 -2.77 19.16 -11.38
N LEU A 187 -3.47 18.50 -10.47
CA LEU A 187 -2.92 17.40 -9.67
C LEU A 187 -2.76 16.11 -10.47
N VAL A 188 -3.66 15.87 -11.42
CA VAL A 188 -3.67 14.73 -12.32
C VAL A 188 -3.90 15.24 -13.75
N PRO A 189 -3.06 14.85 -14.73
CA PRO A 189 -3.26 15.19 -16.13
C PRO A 189 -4.31 14.26 -16.76
N TRP A 190 -5.59 14.56 -16.51
CA TRP A 190 -6.70 13.75 -17.05
C TRP A 190 -6.73 13.74 -18.57
N GLY A 191 -7.29 12.66 -19.15
CA GLY A 191 -7.46 12.50 -20.59
C GLY A 191 -6.35 11.67 -21.25
N GLU A 192 -5.33 11.29 -20.48
CA GLU A 192 -4.35 10.29 -20.88
C GLU A 192 -4.83 8.89 -20.47
N GLN A 193 -5.10 8.01 -21.43
CA GLN A 193 -5.71 6.69 -21.17
C GLN A 193 -4.96 5.88 -20.10
N ALA A 194 -3.63 5.92 -20.08
CA ALA A 194 -2.82 5.23 -19.09
C ALA A 194 -3.01 5.81 -17.67
N ILE A 195 -2.95 7.14 -17.53
CA ILE A 195 -3.15 7.85 -16.26
C ILE A 195 -4.58 7.61 -15.75
N ASP A 196 -5.59 7.81 -16.61
CA ASP A 196 -6.99 7.62 -16.25
C ASP A 196 -7.26 6.18 -15.76
N SER A 197 -6.65 5.19 -16.43
CA SER A 197 -6.78 3.76 -16.07
C SER A 197 -6.10 3.42 -14.74
N VAL A 198 -4.97 4.03 -14.43
CA VAL A 198 -4.33 3.85 -13.11
C VAL A 198 -5.19 4.50 -12.03
N TRP A 199 -5.51 5.79 -12.19
CA TRP A 199 -6.17 6.58 -11.16
C TRP A 199 -7.58 6.09 -10.81
N ILE A 200 -8.34 5.56 -11.77
CA ILE A 200 -9.68 5.01 -11.48
C ILE A 200 -9.64 3.75 -10.60
N ASN A 201 -8.50 3.05 -10.56
CA ASN A 201 -8.30 1.87 -9.74
C ASN A 201 -7.72 2.18 -8.35
N LEU A 202 -7.32 3.43 -8.08
CA LEU A 202 -6.85 3.85 -6.76
C LEU A 202 -8.03 4.11 -5.83
N ASP A 203 -8.23 3.20 -4.88
CA ASP A 203 -9.31 3.30 -3.90
C ASP A 203 -8.77 3.80 -2.55
N VAL A 204 -9.19 5.00 -2.15
CA VAL A 204 -9.00 5.55 -0.79
C VAL A 204 -10.34 5.93 -0.15
N THR A 205 -11.44 5.39 -0.67
CA THR A 205 -12.82 5.73 -0.27
C THR A 205 -13.59 4.54 0.29
N GLU A 206 -13.61 3.41 -0.43
CA GLU A 206 -14.45 2.24 -0.11
C GLU A 206 -13.63 1.14 0.57
N LYS A 207 -12.71 0.51 -0.17
CA LYS A 207 -11.92 -0.64 0.30
C LYS A 207 -10.65 -0.27 1.03
N ALA A 208 -10.17 0.94 0.84
CA ALA A 208 -9.07 1.49 1.61
C ALA A 208 -9.36 2.92 2.05
N LYS A 209 -8.54 3.42 2.96
CA LYS A 209 -8.57 4.77 3.50
C LYS A 209 -7.14 5.26 3.64
N TRP A 210 -6.92 6.51 3.28
CA TRP A 210 -5.76 7.25 3.77
C TRP A 210 -6.20 8.06 4.99
N LEU A 211 -5.59 7.79 6.15
CA LEU A 211 -5.87 8.43 7.43
C LEU A 211 -4.62 9.14 7.95
N TYR A 212 -4.78 9.89 9.05
CA TYR A 212 -3.73 10.75 9.62
C TYR A 212 -2.39 10.03 9.83
N ASP A 213 -2.43 8.75 10.21
CA ASP A 213 -1.27 7.97 10.57
C ASP A 213 -0.93 6.84 9.61
N GLY A 214 -1.62 6.69 8.47
CA GLY A 214 -1.25 5.73 7.45
C GLY A 214 -2.36 5.23 6.54
N TYR A 215 -2.05 4.14 5.83
CA TYR A 215 -2.95 3.49 4.89
C TYR A 215 -3.67 2.32 5.55
N TYR A 216 -5.00 2.37 5.49
CA TYR A 216 -5.89 1.40 6.10
C TYR A 216 -6.64 0.64 5.01
N TYR A 217 -6.62 -0.69 5.08
CA TYR A 217 -7.30 -1.56 4.13
C TYR A 217 -8.40 -2.35 4.83
N GLN A 218 -9.46 -2.72 4.10
CA GLN A 218 -10.58 -3.46 4.68
C GLN A 218 -10.06 -4.73 5.38
N SER A 219 -10.43 -4.88 6.65
CA SER A 219 -9.97 -5.99 7.48
C SER A 219 -10.52 -7.31 6.95
N PRO A 220 -9.65 -8.33 6.76
CA PRO A 220 -10.12 -9.68 6.51
C PRO A 220 -11.00 -10.15 7.69
N SER A 221 -11.99 -10.99 7.40
CA SER A 221 -12.83 -11.59 8.45
C SER A 221 -12.06 -12.59 9.33
N THR A 222 -10.87 -13.00 8.90
CA THR A 222 -9.95 -13.91 9.61
C THR A 222 -8.96 -13.18 10.51
N TYR A 223 -9.10 -11.86 10.65
CA TYR A 223 -8.23 -11.02 11.47
C TYR A 223 -9.02 -10.49 12.68
N GLU A 224 -8.33 -10.18 13.78
CA GLU A 224 -8.96 -9.65 14.98
C GLU A 224 -8.19 -8.46 15.58
N PRO A 225 -8.89 -7.38 15.95
CA PRO A 225 -10.33 -7.18 15.86
C PRO A 225 -10.80 -6.98 14.39
N THR A 226 -12.06 -7.31 14.09
CA THR A 226 -12.67 -7.07 12.77
C THR A 226 -14.19 -6.92 12.86
N SER A 227 -14.77 -6.33 11.81
CA SER A 227 -16.20 -6.16 11.56
C SER A 227 -16.38 -5.84 10.07
N GLU A 228 -17.62 -5.76 9.58
CA GLU A 228 -17.88 -5.45 8.15
C GLU A 228 -17.32 -4.07 7.73
N SER A 229 -17.29 -3.10 8.64
CA SER A 229 -16.75 -1.76 8.44
C SER A 229 -15.38 -1.55 9.09
N SER A 230 -14.65 -2.63 9.38
CA SER A 230 -13.30 -2.54 9.92
C SER A 230 -12.24 -2.38 8.85
N PHE A 231 -11.24 -1.56 9.18
CA PHE A 231 -10.04 -1.38 8.38
C PHE A 231 -8.83 -1.47 9.29
N TRP A 232 -7.78 -2.14 8.85
CA TRP A 232 -6.52 -2.26 9.60
C TRP A 232 -5.41 -1.54 8.85
N ARG A 233 -4.46 -0.99 9.61
CA ARG A 233 -3.28 -0.33 9.05
C ARG A 233 -2.31 -1.40 8.54
N ILE A 234 -2.30 -1.57 7.23
CA ILE A 234 -1.45 -2.55 6.55
C ILE A 234 -0.06 -1.95 6.30
N PRO A 235 1.05 -2.69 6.54
CA PRO A 235 2.39 -2.19 6.24
C PRO A 235 2.61 -1.83 4.77
N GLU A 236 2.17 -2.70 3.85
CA GLU A 236 2.29 -2.47 2.41
C GLU A 236 1.17 -1.55 1.89
N ASN A 237 1.52 -0.33 1.50
CA ASN A 237 0.57 0.63 0.95
C ASN A 237 0.42 0.47 -0.58
N TYR A 238 -0.69 -0.13 -1.02
CA TYR A 238 -0.96 -0.42 -2.43
C TYR A 238 -1.18 0.83 -3.31
N VAL A 239 -1.68 1.91 -2.72
CA VAL A 239 -1.84 3.20 -3.42
C VAL A 239 -0.48 3.85 -3.62
N LEU A 240 0.36 3.84 -2.59
CA LEU A 240 1.75 4.30 -2.68
C LEU A 240 2.55 3.48 -3.71
N ARG A 241 2.37 2.16 -3.75
CA ARG A 241 2.96 1.31 -4.79
C ARG A 241 2.60 1.82 -6.18
N SER A 242 1.32 2.10 -6.42
CA SER A 242 0.89 2.64 -7.71
C SER A 242 1.55 3.99 -8.00
N PHE A 243 1.64 4.89 -7.02
CA PHE A 243 2.29 6.19 -7.20
C PHE A 243 3.77 6.11 -7.58
N LEU A 244 4.54 5.28 -6.89
CA LEU A 244 5.99 5.18 -7.12
C LEU A 244 6.32 4.43 -8.42
N TYR A 245 5.47 3.49 -8.84
CA TYR A 245 5.76 2.63 -10.01
C TYR A 245 5.12 3.11 -11.32
N THR A 246 4.05 3.91 -11.25
CA THR A 246 3.40 4.47 -12.46
C THR A 246 3.72 5.96 -12.65
N GLY A 247 3.90 6.72 -11.56
CA GLY A 247 4.23 8.13 -11.60
C GLY A 247 3.26 8.97 -12.43
N GLY A 248 3.79 9.92 -13.19
CA GLY A 248 3.04 10.64 -14.22
C GLY A 248 2.07 11.73 -13.72
N SER A 249 1.97 11.97 -12.41
CA SER A 249 1.16 13.08 -11.89
C SER A 249 1.77 13.75 -10.66
N LYS A 250 1.40 15.02 -10.46
CA LYS A 250 1.82 15.84 -9.32
C LYS A 250 1.30 15.24 -8.01
N ALA A 251 0.06 14.76 -8.00
CA ALA A 251 -0.52 14.06 -6.86
C ALA A 251 0.24 12.79 -6.50
N ALA A 252 0.65 11.97 -7.48
CA ALA A 252 1.43 10.76 -7.21
C ALA A 252 2.78 11.08 -6.56
N ARG A 253 3.48 12.10 -7.07
CA ARG A 253 4.76 12.58 -6.51
C ARG A 253 4.60 13.09 -5.08
N ASP A 254 3.69 14.03 -4.85
CA ASP A 254 3.63 14.74 -3.55
C ASP A 254 2.97 13.87 -2.48
N MET A 255 1.87 13.17 -2.81
CA MET A 255 1.24 12.22 -1.89
C MET A 255 2.12 10.99 -1.65
N GLY A 256 2.91 10.57 -2.64
CA GLY A 256 3.88 9.48 -2.49
C GLY A 256 4.87 9.77 -1.36
N TYR A 257 5.42 10.98 -1.31
CA TYR A 257 6.30 11.41 -0.21
C TYR A 257 5.57 11.39 1.16
N VAL A 258 4.37 11.97 1.23
CA VAL A 258 3.55 11.99 2.47
C VAL A 258 3.30 10.57 2.98
N MET A 259 2.96 9.65 2.08
CA MET A 259 2.68 8.26 2.40
C MET A 259 3.93 7.50 2.88
N LEU A 260 5.10 7.74 2.27
CA LEU A 260 6.37 7.20 2.74
C LEU A 260 6.71 7.71 4.14
N LYS A 261 6.49 9.00 4.42
CA LYS A 261 6.73 9.56 5.76
C LYS A 261 5.88 8.92 6.84
N ALA A 262 4.62 8.60 6.55
CA ALA A 262 3.80 7.86 7.51
C ALA A 262 4.29 6.43 7.69
N SER A 263 4.65 5.73 6.61
CA SER A 263 5.20 4.37 6.69
C SER A 263 6.53 4.36 7.48
N LEU A 264 7.36 5.38 7.32
CA LEU A 264 8.63 5.53 8.06
C LEU A 264 8.39 5.66 9.57
N LYS A 265 7.38 6.45 9.98
CA LYS A 265 6.98 6.59 11.40
C LYS A 265 6.48 5.27 12.01
N GLN A 266 6.10 4.29 11.19
CA GLN A 266 5.60 2.98 11.62
C GLN A 266 6.68 1.89 11.62
N GLN A 267 7.87 2.16 11.10
CA GLN A 267 8.97 1.19 11.13
C GLN A 267 9.48 1.06 12.57
N GLU A 268 9.56 -0.18 13.05
CA GLU A 268 10.14 -0.50 14.34
C GLU A 268 11.65 -0.18 14.35
N PRO A 269 12.25 0.08 15.53
CA PRO A 269 13.68 0.34 15.66
C PRO A 269 14.57 -0.72 14.99
N GLU A 270 14.14 -1.99 15.03
CA GLU A 270 14.81 -3.14 14.45
C GLU A 270 14.78 -3.17 12.92
N GLY A 271 13.87 -2.43 12.27
CA GLY A 271 13.84 -2.28 10.81
C GLY A 271 12.65 -2.91 10.09
N TYR A 272 11.70 -3.51 10.80
CA TYR A 272 10.49 -4.11 10.23
C TYR A 272 9.22 -3.35 10.64
N TRP A 273 8.09 -3.68 10.01
CA TRP A 273 6.75 -3.18 10.29
C TRP A 273 5.87 -4.32 10.79
N LYS A 274 5.30 -4.16 11.99
CA LYS A 274 4.40 -5.15 12.58
C LYS A 274 3.06 -5.18 11.86
N THR A 275 2.58 -6.38 11.55
CA THR A 275 1.16 -6.63 11.31
C THR A 275 0.45 -6.67 12.66
N GLN A 276 -0.16 -5.55 13.02
CA GLN A 276 -0.74 -5.31 14.34
C GLN A 276 -1.96 -6.18 14.69
N PRO A 277 -2.97 -6.39 13.83
CA PRO A 277 -4.08 -7.30 14.17
C PRO A 277 -3.61 -8.76 14.29
N ARG A 278 -4.36 -9.57 15.05
CA ARG A 278 -4.13 -11.01 15.13
C ARG A 278 -4.70 -11.71 13.91
N SER A 279 -3.93 -12.58 13.26
CA SER A 279 -4.46 -13.53 12.26
C SER A 279 -4.94 -14.80 12.96
N LEU A 280 -6.21 -15.17 12.75
CA LEU A 280 -6.81 -16.36 13.37
C LEU A 280 -6.14 -17.66 12.93
N TRP A 281 -5.74 -17.74 11.65
CA TRP A 281 -5.11 -18.94 11.12
C TRP A 281 -3.63 -19.04 11.53
N LEU A 282 -2.89 -17.93 11.57
CA LEU A 282 -1.51 -17.94 12.09
C LEU A 282 -1.48 -18.30 13.57
N SER A 283 -2.43 -17.76 14.34
CA SER A 283 -2.60 -18.13 15.74
C SER A 283 -2.99 -19.59 15.92
N GLY A 284 -3.81 -20.16 15.03
CA GLY A 284 -4.25 -21.56 15.10
C GLY A 284 -3.17 -22.55 14.65
N ASP A 285 -2.52 -22.29 13.51
CA ASP A 285 -1.56 -23.19 12.88
C ASP A 285 -0.18 -23.12 13.55
N TYR A 286 0.23 -21.94 14.00
CA TYR A 286 1.59 -21.67 14.48
C TYR A 286 1.65 -21.07 15.89
N GLY A 287 0.52 -20.72 16.51
CA GLY A 287 0.53 -20.04 17.81
C GLY A 287 1.06 -18.60 17.76
N ILE A 288 1.12 -17.99 16.57
CA ILE A 288 1.60 -16.61 16.38
C ILE A 288 0.52 -15.62 16.87
N PRO A 289 0.86 -14.71 17.81
CA PRO A 289 -0.08 -13.71 18.32
C PRO A 289 -0.22 -12.52 17.36
N GLU A 290 -0.95 -11.49 17.77
CA GLU A 290 -0.90 -10.16 17.14
C GLU A 290 0.51 -9.56 17.07
N GLY A 291 0.69 -8.51 16.26
CA GLY A 291 1.95 -7.77 16.18
C GLY A 291 3.09 -8.57 15.52
N PHE A 292 2.74 -9.50 14.64
CA PHE A 292 3.68 -10.41 13.99
C PHE A 292 4.42 -9.75 12.81
N TYR A 293 5.54 -10.33 12.45
CA TYR A 293 6.27 -10.04 11.22
C TYR A 293 5.74 -10.93 10.10
N ASP A 294 5.44 -10.32 8.95
CA ASP A 294 5.03 -10.97 7.71
C ASP A 294 6.00 -10.53 6.62
N THR A 295 6.76 -11.47 6.05
CA THR A 295 7.80 -11.14 5.09
C THR A 295 7.24 -10.45 3.85
N ARG A 296 6.03 -10.79 3.37
CA ARG A 296 5.46 -10.18 2.16
C ARG A 296 5.08 -8.73 2.38
N PHE A 297 4.35 -8.43 3.46
CA PHE A 297 3.96 -7.06 3.74
C PHE A 297 5.17 -6.18 4.04
N ASN A 298 6.18 -6.74 4.72
CA ASN A 298 7.39 -6.02 5.05
C ASN A 298 8.31 -5.79 3.86
N THR A 299 8.52 -6.82 3.04
CA THR A 299 9.28 -6.69 1.79
C THR A 299 8.58 -5.70 0.86
N GLY A 300 7.25 -5.75 0.80
CA GLY A 300 6.45 -4.77 0.07
C GLY A 300 6.69 -3.34 0.56
N ALA A 301 6.58 -3.09 1.87
CA ALA A 301 6.87 -1.77 2.46
C ALA A 301 8.32 -1.31 2.23
N ALA A 302 9.29 -2.21 2.36
CA ALA A 302 10.70 -1.92 2.15
C ALA A 302 11.04 -1.61 0.69
N ASP A 303 10.43 -2.32 -0.25
CA ASP A 303 10.55 -2.02 -1.68
C ASP A 303 10.01 -0.61 -1.98
N LEU A 304 8.92 -0.17 -1.34
CA LEU A 304 8.44 1.22 -1.45
C LEU A 304 9.44 2.22 -0.86
N MET A 305 10.06 1.94 0.30
CA MET A 305 11.12 2.78 0.86
C MET A 305 12.34 2.86 -0.05
N LEU A 306 12.73 1.75 -0.68
CA LEU A 306 13.83 1.69 -1.63
C LEU A 306 13.53 2.53 -2.88
N ARG A 307 12.29 2.51 -3.37
CA ARG A 307 11.86 3.35 -4.50
C ARG A 307 11.78 4.82 -4.11
N GLY A 308 11.30 5.11 -2.90
CA GLY A 308 11.32 6.45 -2.32
C GLY A 308 12.74 7.00 -2.15
N CYS A 309 13.70 6.17 -1.75
CA CYS A 309 15.12 6.53 -1.67
C CYS A 309 15.64 7.00 -3.02
N ASP A 310 15.35 6.26 -4.10
CA ASP A 310 15.76 6.64 -5.45
C ASP A 310 15.03 7.90 -5.97
N GLN A 311 13.71 7.96 -5.79
CA GLN A 311 12.90 9.05 -6.33
C GLN A 311 13.11 10.39 -5.61
N TYR A 312 13.22 10.38 -4.28
CA TYR A 312 13.31 11.60 -3.46
C TYR A 312 14.73 11.87 -2.97
N GLN A 313 15.67 10.92 -3.09
CA GLN A 313 17.05 11.07 -2.60
C GLN A 313 17.14 11.45 -1.11
N GLU A 314 16.13 11.07 -0.32
CA GLU A 314 16.06 11.35 1.11
C GLU A 314 16.77 10.26 1.91
N LYS A 315 17.74 10.69 2.72
CA LYS A 315 18.53 9.80 3.57
C LYS A 315 17.65 8.88 4.43
N ASP A 316 16.55 9.40 4.97
CA ASP A 316 15.69 8.63 5.88
C ASP A 316 15.01 7.44 5.17
N PHE A 317 14.58 7.60 3.91
CA PHE A 317 13.99 6.50 3.14
C PHE A 317 15.05 5.45 2.78
N CYS A 318 16.24 5.89 2.38
CA CYS A 318 17.36 4.99 2.11
C CYS A 318 17.77 4.19 3.36
N GLN A 319 17.84 4.86 4.52
CA GLN A 319 18.16 4.20 5.79
C GLN A 319 17.05 3.24 6.23
N SER A 320 15.79 3.57 5.98
CA SER A 320 14.66 2.67 6.26
C SER A 320 14.76 1.37 5.47
N ALA A 321 15.05 1.45 4.16
CA ALA A 321 15.27 0.29 3.32
C ALA A 321 16.47 -0.56 3.79
N LYS A 322 17.60 0.09 4.14
CA LYS A 322 18.79 -0.61 4.66
C LYS A 322 18.55 -1.30 5.99
N LYS A 323 17.81 -0.67 6.91
CA LYS A 323 17.42 -1.28 8.18
C LYS A 323 16.59 -2.54 7.96
N TYR A 324 15.66 -2.50 7.01
CA TYR A 324 14.90 -3.69 6.67
C TYR A 324 15.79 -4.80 6.09
N ALA A 325 16.71 -4.48 5.17
CA ALA A 325 17.68 -5.45 4.66
C ALA A 325 18.47 -6.11 5.81
N SER A 326 19.02 -5.31 6.74
CA SER A 326 19.72 -5.84 7.92
C SER A 326 18.84 -6.72 8.81
N TYR A 327 17.58 -6.33 9.04
CA TYR A 327 16.62 -7.15 9.77
C TYR A 327 16.37 -8.49 9.07
N PHE A 328 16.13 -8.44 7.76
CA PHE A 328 15.81 -9.60 6.95
C PHE A 328 16.98 -10.58 6.87
N HIS A 329 18.22 -10.11 6.77
CA HIS A 329 19.41 -10.95 6.89
C HIS A 329 19.42 -11.76 8.18
N ASN A 330 19.15 -11.12 9.32
CA ASN A 330 19.08 -11.81 10.60
C ASN A 330 17.93 -12.82 10.64
N HIS A 331 16.75 -12.42 10.14
CA HIS A 331 15.59 -13.31 10.05
C HIS A 331 15.89 -14.55 9.19
N ALA A 332 16.44 -14.37 8.00
CA ALA A 332 16.79 -15.45 7.09
C ALA A 332 17.85 -16.38 7.69
N ALA A 333 18.87 -15.83 8.36
CA ALA A 333 19.90 -16.63 9.02
C ALA A 333 19.33 -17.52 10.14
N MET A 334 18.31 -17.06 10.86
CA MET A 334 17.68 -17.80 11.97
C MET A 334 16.54 -18.72 11.51
N ASN A 335 15.82 -18.36 10.45
CA ASN A 335 14.55 -18.98 10.07
C ASN A 335 14.57 -19.45 8.61
N HIS A 336 15.38 -20.46 8.31
CA HIS A 336 15.40 -21.08 6.99
C HIS A 336 15.44 -22.61 7.03
N PHE A 337 14.97 -23.20 5.93
CA PHE A 337 15.23 -24.59 5.58
C PHE A 337 16.42 -24.66 4.64
N VAL A 338 17.32 -25.62 4.89
CA VAL A 338 18.45 -25.91 4.01
C VAL A 338 18.03 -26.93 2.96
N ILE A 339 18.07 -26.53 1.69
CA ILE A 339 17.74 -27.37 0.55
C ILE A 339 19.01 -27.78 -0.17
N ALA A 340 19.29 -29.08 -0.19
CA ALA A 340 20.45 -29.64 -0.87
C ALA A 340 20.32 -29.50 -2.40
N GLY A 341 21.45 -29.24 -3.07
CA GLY A 341 21.57 -29.14 -4.52
C GLY A 341 23.02 -28.90 -4.93
N VAL A 342 23.25 -28.48 -6.18
CA VAL A 342 24.61 -28.17 -6.68
C VAL A 342 25.26 -27.08 -5.83
N GLN A 343 24.48 -26.04 -5.54
CA GLN A 343 24.76 -25.09 -4.47
C GLN A 343 23.69 -25.26 -3.41
N GLN A 344 24.10 -25.18 -2.14
CA GLN A 344 23.15 -25.25 -1.04
C GLN A 344 22.22 -24.02 -1.09
N GLY A 345 20.92 -24.25 -0.99
CA GLY A 345 19.92 -23.20 -1.07
C GLY A 345 19.10 -23.04 0.21
N TRP A 346 18.53 -21.85 0.42
CA TRP A 346 17.72 -21.51 1.60
C TRP A 346 16.27 -21.20 1.21
N LEU A 347 15.31 -21.72 1.97
CA LEU A 347 13.91 -21.28 1.94
C LEU A 347 13.60 -20.62 3.27
N VAL A 348 13.20 -19.35 3.26
CA VAL A 348 13.05 -18.53 4.48
C VAL A 348 11.61 -18.54 4.96
N SER A 349 11.38 -18.78 6.25
CA SER A 349 10.02 -18.79 6.82
C SER A 349 9.32 -17.43 6.68
N ASP A 350 8.05 -17.45 6.28
CA ASP A 350 7.24 -16.25 5.99
C ASP A 350 6.94 -15.36 7.20
N TYR A 351 6.93 -15.93 8.41
CA TYR A 351 6.45 -15.24 9.60
C TYR A 351 7.41 -15.35 10.78
N ALA A 352 7.42 -14.31 11.61
CA ALA A 352 8.08 -14.33 12.91
C ALA A 352 7.29 -13.55 13.96
N THR A 353 7.64 -13.75 15.22
CA THR A 353 7.09 -12.96 16.33
C THR A 353 8.16 -12.76 17.41
N ALA A 354 8.07 -11.66 18.15
CA ALA A 354 9.01 -11.36 19.23
C ALA A 354 8.97 -12.42 20.36
N THR A 355 7.82 -13.09 20.56
CA THR A 355 7.68 -14.11 21.61
C THR A 355 8.28 -15.47 21.21
N ASN A 356 8.46 -15.71 19.92
CA ASN A 356 9.10 -16.90 19.38
C ASN A 356 9.83 -16.56 18.06
N PRO A 357 11.02 -15.96 18.15
CA PRO A 357 11.75 -15.48 16.96
C PRO A 357 12.28 -16.60 16.06
N MET A 358 12.30 -17.85 16.53
CA MET A 358 12.82 -19.03 15.80
C MET A 358 11.69 -19.93 15.28
N ILE A 359 10.47 -19.41 15.19
CA ILE A 359 9.33 -20.21 14.73
C ILE A 359 9.50 -20.58 13.25
N GLN A 360 9.48 -21.88 12.97
CA GLN A 360 9.52 -22.39 11.61
C GLN A 360 8.11 -22.45 11.04
N THR A 361 7.77 -21.48 10.20
CA THR A 361 6.50 -21.50 9.44
C THR A 361 6.71 -22.11 8.05
N HIS A 362 5.63 -22.21 7.28
CA HIS A 362 5.78 -22.47 5.86
C HIS A 362 6.53 -21.33 5.15
N VAL A 363 7.02 -21.64 3.95
CA VAL A 363 7.60 -20.71 3.00
C VAL A 363 6.69 -20.63 1.80
N SER A 364 6.22 -19.43 1.49
CA SER A 364 5.39 -19.19 0.32
C SER A 364 6.26 -18.79 -0.87
N LEU A 365 6.03 -19.36 -2.05
CA LEU A 365 6.88 -19.13 -3.21
C LEU A 365 6.92 -17.64 -3.61
N ASN A 366 5.79 -16.94 -3.55
CA ASN A 366 5.72 -15.50 -3.82
C ASN A 366 6.36 -14.62 -2.72
N HIS A 367 6.42 -15.08 -1.47
CA HIS A 367 7.14 -14.39 -0.39
C HIS A 367 8.64 -14.49 -0.67
N GLN A 368 9.14 -15.72 -0.82
CA GLN A 368 10.53 -16.04 -1.15
C GLN A 368 11.03 -15.25 -2.37
N LEU A 369 10.26 -15.22 -3.47
CA LEU A 369 10.65 -14.49 -4.68
C LEU A 369 10.64 -12.97 -4.48
N ALA A 370 9.69 -12.42 -3.73
CA ALA A 370 9.66 -10.99 -3.44
C ALA A 370 10.85 -10.56 -2.59
N GLU A 371 11.26 -11.38 -1.62
CA GLU A 371 12.42 -11.15 -0.77
C GLU A 371 13.72 -11.17 -1.59
N ILE A 372 13.89 -12.17 -2.47
CA ILE A 372 14.99 -12.24 -3.45
C ILE A 372 15.01 -10.97 -4.31
N ASN A 373 13.86 -10.56 -4.83
CA ASN A 373 13.73 -9.37 -5.66
C ASN A 373 14.16 -8.11 -4.89
N PHE A 374 13.70 -7.95 -3.65
CA PHE A 374 14.10 -6.83 -2.80
C PHE A 374 15.61 -6.81 -2.54
N LEU A 375 16.22 -7.93 -2.19
CA LEU A 375 17.66 -8.02 -1.93
C LEU A 375 18.50 -7.71 -3.18
N TYR A 376 18.15 -8.26 -4.34
CA TYR A 376 18.80 -7.90 -5.60
C TYR A 376 18.67 -6.41 -5.92
N LYS A 377 17.48 -5.82 -5.72
CA LYS A 377 17.26 -4.38 -5.89
C LYS A 377 18.07 -3.56 -4.88
N SER A 378 18.18 -4.03 -3.63
CA SER A 378 18.99 -3.39 -2.58
C SER A 378 20.48 -3.40 -2.94
N TYR A 379 20.99 -4.54 -3.42
CA TYR A 379 22.35 -4.64 -3.95
C TYR A 379 22.59 -3.67 -5.12
N LEU A 380 21.68 -3.62 -6.09
CA LEU A 380 21.78 -2.70 -7.22
C LEU A 380 21.81 -1.22 -6.79
N GLN A 381 21.06 -0.87 -5.74
CA GLN A 381 21.01 0.51 -5.22
C GLN A 381 22.23 0.86 -4.35
N PHE A 382 22.66 -0.04 -3.47
CA PHE A 382 23.59 0.27 -2.39
C PHE A 382 24.95 -0.42 -2.51
N GLY A 383 25.09 -1.42 -3.39
CA GLY A 383 26.33 -2.14 -3.64
C GLY A 383 26.74 -3.14 -2.55
N ASP A 384 25.88 -3.42 -1.56
CA ASP A 384 26.18 -4.38 -0.49
C ASP A 384 26.10 -5.82 -1.01
N ARG A 385 27.27 -6.44 -1.21
CA ARG A 385 27.35 -7.80 -1.75
C ARG A 385 26.64 -8.84 -0.89
N THR A 386 26.51 -8.60 0.40
CA THR A 386 25.81 -9.55 1.29
C THR A 386 24.35 -9.73 0.86
N ASP A 387 23.68 -8.67 0.42
CA ASP A 387 22.30 -8.75 -0.11
C ASP A 387 22.22 -9.67 -1.32
N LYS A 388 23.14 -9.53 -2.27
CA LYS A 388 23.19 -10.40 -3.45
C LYS A 388 23.50 -11.85 -3.08
N ASP A 389 24.46 -12.08 -2.18
CA ASP A 389 24.87 -13.42 -1.78
C ASP A 389 23.73 -14.17 -1.05
N LEU A 390 22.98 -13.47 -0.19
CA LEU A 390 21.78 -14.02 0.44
C LEU A 390 20.68 -14.30 -0.60
N ALA A 391 20.43 -13.37 -1.52
CA ALA A 391 19.44 -13.56 -2.59
C ALA A 391 19.76 -14.76 -3.49
N ASP A 392 21.03 -14.97 -3.85
CA ASP A 392 21.48 -16.13 -4.61
C ASP A 392 21.26 -17.43 -3.82
N SER A 393 21.64 -17.46 -2.54
CA SER A 393 21.38 -18.62 -1.65
C SER A 393 19.88 -18.95 -1.57
N MET A 394 19.05 -17.92 -1.44
CA MET A 394 17.60 -18.05 -1.41
C MET A 394 17.03 -18.57 -2.73
N LEU A 395 17.54 -18.08 -3.86
CA LEU A 395 17.13 -18.54 -5.18
C LEU A 395 17.53 -20.00 -5.41
N TYR A 396 18.71 -20.43 -4.95
CA TYR A 396 19.09 -21.84 -5.00
C TYR A 396 18.11 -22.74 -4.26
N GLY A 397 17.47 -22.26 -3.18
CA GLY A 397 16.41 -23.00 -2.49
C GLY A 397 15.23 -23.32 -3.42
N VAL A 398 14.80 -22.33 -4.20
CA VAL A 398 13.72 -22.49 -5.20
C VAL A 398 14.18 -23.41 -6.34
N VAL A 399 15.37 -23.16 -6.88
CA VAL A 399 15.95 -23.89 -8.02
C VAL A 399 16.15 -25.37 -7.71
N ASN A 400 16.69 -25.69 -6.54
CA ASN A 400 16.97 -27.07 -6.11
C ASN A 400 15.70 -27.93 -6.02
N LEU A 401 14.57 -27.32 -5.66
CA LEU A 401 13.26 -28.00 -5.67
C LEU A 401 12.66 -28.10 -7.07
N GLY A 402 12.86 -27.07 -7.90
CA GLY A 402 12.53 -27.06 -9.32
C GLY A 402 11.10 -27.50 -9.63
N ALA A 403 10.94 -28.57 -10.40
CA ALA A 403 9.63 -29.04 -10.86
C ALA A 403 8.69 -29.48 -9.72
N GLN A 404 9.19 -29.67 -8.49
CA GLN A 404 8.35 -29.95 -7.32
C GLN A 404 7.40 -28.80 -6.97
N TRP A 405 7.69 -27.58 -7.41
CA TRP A 405 6.78 -26.45 -7.29
C TRP A 405 5.55 -26.55 -8.22
N ILE A 406 5.56 -27.44 -9.23
CA ILE A 406 4.51 -27.50 -10.26
C ILE A 406 3.46 -28.55 -9.89
N LEU A 407 2.19 -28.12 -9.82
CA LEU A 407 1.03 -29.00 -9.68
C LEU A 407 0.74 -29.72 -11.01
N GLY A 408 0.05 -30.86 -10.93
CA GLY A 408 -0.30 -31.66 -12.12
C GLY A 408 -1.17 -30.95 -13.17
N ASN A 409 -1.77 -29.80 -12.84
CA ASN A 409 -2.53 -28.96 -13.77
C ASN A 409 -1.71 -27.81 -14.37
N GLY A 410 -0.41 -27.71 -14.07
CA GLY A 410 0.50 -26.65 -14.51
C GLY A 410 0.50 -25.41 -13.62
N ASP A 411 -0.37 -25.32 -12.61
CA ASP A 411 -0.29 -24.27 -11.59
C ASP A 411 0.90 -24.53 -10.65
N LEU A 412 1.16 -23.60 -9.74
CA LEU A 412 2.22 -23.74 -8.75
C LEU A 412 1.66 -24.08 -7.37
N HIS A 413 2.46 -24.79 -6.58
CA HIS A 413 2.28 -24.88 -5.14
C HIS A 413 2.53 -23.51 -4.52
N TYR A 414 1.61 -23.08 -3.65
CA TYR A 414 1.80 -21.85 -2.88
C TYR A 414 2.92 -21.99 -1.85
N ALA A 415 2.93 -23.10 -1.09
CA ALA A 415 3.74 -23.23 0.11
C ALA A 415 4.55 -24.52 0.18
N TYR A 416 5.74 -24.41 0.77
CA TYR A 416 6.57 -25.49 1.32
C TYR A 416 6.45 -25.49 2.85
N PHE A 417 6.16 -26.65 3.45
CA PHE A 417 5.90 -26.79 4.89
C PHE A 417 7.12 -27.34 5.66
N PRO A 418 7.16 -27.14 7.00
CA PRO A 418 8.25 -27.64 7.84
C PRO A 418 8.49 -29.15 7.80
N ASP A 419 7.51 -29.94 7.40
CA ASP A 419 7.61 -31.39 7.22
C ASP A 419 8.16 -31.80 5.84
N GLY A 420 8.53 -30.83 5.01
CA GLY A 420 9.05 -31.02 3.66
C GLY A 420 8.00 -31.19 2.57
N THR A 421 6.71 -31.08 2.91
CA THR A 421 5.62 -31.22 1.93
C THR A 421 5.30 -29.90 1.22
N PHE A 422 4.70 -30.00 0.04
CA PHE A 422 4.17 -28.86 -0.70
C PHE A 422 2.65 -28.82 -0.62
N GLY A 423 2.06 -27.62 -0.68
CA GLY A 423 0.61 -27.51 -0.68
C GLY A 423 0.08 -26.10 -0.89
N ARG A 424 -1.26 -26.01 -0.75
CA ARG A 424 -2.12 -24.83 -0.96
C ARG A 424 -2.13 -24.35 -2.43
N PRO A 425 -3.30 -23.89 -2.94
CA PRO A 425 -3.39 -23.33 -4.28
C PRO A 425 -2.73 -21.94 -4.31
N ASP A 426 -1.98 -21.68 -5.37
CA ASP A 426 -1.28 -20.42 -5.55
C ASP A 426 -2.20 -19.27 -6.02
N TYR A 427 -1.71 -18.04 -5.88
CA TYR A 427 -2.41 -16.84 -6.35
C TYR A 427 -2.51 -16.83 -7.88
N PRO A 428 -3.59 -16.26 -8.46
CA PRO A 428 -3.80 -16.34 -9.90
C PRO A 428 -2.64 -15.79 -10.76
N PHE A 429 -2.05 -14.66 -10.37
CA PHE A 429 -0.98 -14.01 -11.15
C PHE A 429 0.18 -13.45 -10.30
N LEU A 430 0.06 -13.42 -8.97
CA LEU A 430 1.04 -12.74 -8.10
C LEU A 430 2.43 -13.39 -8.21
N THR A 431 2.50 -14.71 -8.02
CA THR A 431 3.74 -15.49 -8.11
C THR A 431 4.36 -15.43 -9.50
N TYR A 432 3.53 -15.41 -10.55
CA TYR A 432 3.99 -15.20 -11.92
C TYR A 432 4.73 -13.86 -12.08
N ASN A 433 4.14 -12.77 -11.56
CA ASN A 433 4.76 -11.45 -11.60
C ASN A 433 6.08 -11.42 -10.82
N ASP A 434 6.12 -12.07 -9.65
CA ASP A 434 7.35 -12.16 -8.86
C ASP A 434 8.45 -12.96 -9.58
N LEU A 435 8.11 -14.09 -10.23
CA LEU A 435 9.03 -14.90 -11.04
C LEU A 435 9.62 -14.10 -12.21
N ILE A 436 8.78 -13.35 -12.94
CA ILE A 436 9.24 -12.51 -14.06
C ILE A 436 10.23 -11.45 -13.58
N GLU A 437 9.96 -10.81 -12.45
CA GLU A 437 10.88 -9.82 -11.87
C GLU A 437 12.17 -10.48 -11.38
N THR A 438 12.10 -11.66 -10.77
CA THR A 438 13.28 -12.43 -10.35
C THR A 438 14.14 -12.80 -11.54
N GLN A 439 13.54 -13.31 -12.62
CA GLN A 439 14.25 -13.63 -13.87
C GLN A 439 14.94 -12.39 -14.46
N ARG A 440 14.24 -11.24 -14.47
CA ARG A 440 14.77 -9.98 -14.98
C ARG A 440 15.98 -9.51 -14.18
N LEU A 441 15.88 -9.50 -12.84
CA LEU A 441 16.95 -9.10 -11.94
C LEU A 441 18.13 -10.08 -11.99
N TYR A 442 17.86 -11.39 -12.03
CA TYR A 442 18.88 -12.42 -12.17
C TYR A 442 19.67 -12.24 -13.46
N ARG A 443 18.98 -12.07 -14.60
CA ARG A 443 19.62 -11.79 -15.89
C ARG A 443 20.47 -10.52 -15.85
N GLN A 444 19.98 -9.47 -15.20
CA GLN A 444 20.72 -8.21 -15.06
C GLN A 444 22.02 -8.39 -14.27
N LEU A 445 22.02 -9.25 -13.24
CA LEU A 445 23.16 -9.46 -12.34
C LEU A 445 24.14 -10.53 -12.80
N HIS A 446 23.66 -11.55 -13.51
CA HIS A 446 24.43 -12.74 -13.87
C HIS A 446 24.64 -12.89 -15.39
N GLY A 447 23.98 -12.06 -16.20
CA GLY A 447 24.15 -12.04 -17.66
C GLY A 447 23.49 -13.20 -18.41
N MET A 448 22.73 -14.04 -17.72
CA MET A 448 22.05 -15.20 -18.29
C MET A 448 20.71 -15.47 -17.59
N ASP A 449 19.88 -16.28 -18.22
CA ASP A 449 18.62 -16.72 -17.64
C ASP A 449 18.80 -17.92 -16.72
N GLU A 450 18.09 -17.94 -15.57
CA GLU A 450 17.94 -19.15 -14.79
C GLU A 450 16.88 -20.07 -15.42
N MET A 451 17.27 -21.29 -15.78
CA MET A 451 16.43 -22.22 -16.53
C MET A 451 15.22 -22.72 -15.71
N THR A 452 15.37 -22.89 -14.41
CA THR A 452 14.30 -23.34 -13.53
C THR A 452 13.23 -22.28 -13.36
N LEU A 453 13.64 -21.01 -13.23
CA LEU A 453 12.68 -19.89 -13.22
C LEU A 453 11.90 -19.83 -14.53
N ALA A 454 12.57 -19.96 -15.68
CA ALA A 454 11.89 -20.02 -16.99
C ALA A 454 10.85 -21.15 -17.06
N MET A 455 11.19 -22.35 -16.57
CA MET A 455 10.24 -23.47 -16.49
C MET A 455 9.02 -23.15 -15.61
N LEU A 456 9.22 -22.54 -14.44
CA LEU A 456 8.11 -22.16 -13.54
C LEU A 456 7.21 -21.08 -14.17
N ILE A 457 7.82 -20.10 -14.84
CA ILE A 457 7.14 -19.04 -15.59
C ILE A 457 6.24 -19.64 -16.67
N ASP A 458 6.79 -20.52 -17.50
CA ASP A 458 6.07 -21.14 -18.63
C ASP A 458 4.89 -21.99 -18.15
N SER A 459 5.10 -22.81 -17.11
CA SER A 459 4.05 -23.63 -16.51
C SER A 459 2.89 -22.76 -16.00
N LYS A 460 3.21 -21.74 -15.20
CA LYS A 460 2.21 -20.85 -14.62
C LYS A 460 1.49 -20.03 -15.68
N LEU A 461 2.19 -19.53 -16.70
CA LEU A 461 1.60 -18.80 -17.82
C LEU A 461 0.59 -19.66 -18.58
N MET A 462 0.95 -20.90 -18.88
CA MET A 462 0.06 -21.84 -19.56
C MET A 462 -1.20 -22.09 -18.73
N TRP A 463 -1.05 -22.31 -17.41
CA TRP A 463 -2.19 -22.44 -16.51
C TRP A 463 -3.06 -21.18 -16.49
N MET A 464 -2.46 -19.98 -16.42
CA MET A 464 -3.18 -18.70 -16.42
C MET A 464 -4.01 -18.54 -17.70
N GLN A 465 -3.44 -18.86 -18.87
CA GLN A 465 -4.12 -18.80 -20.17
C GLN A 465 -5.32 -19.76 -20.22
N LEU A 466 -5.14 -21.01 -19.77
CA LEU A 466 -6.20 -22.01 -19.72
C LEU A 466 -7.36 -21.61 -18.79
N ASN A 467 -7.08 -20.78 -17.78
CA ASN A 467 -8.05 -20.34 -16.78
C ASN A 467 -8.55 -18.90 -16.97
N ASN A 468 -8.24 -18.27 -18.11
CA ASN A 468 -8.61 -16.87 -18.42
C ASN A 468 -8.14 -15.87 -17.35
N VAL A 469 -7.01 -16.15 -16.69
CA VAL A 469 -6.37 -15.21 -15.77
C VAL A 469 -5.57 -14.21 -16.59
N GLN A 470 -6.01 -12.95 -16.55
CA GLN A 470 -5.34 -11.86 -17.25
C GLN A 470 -4.10 -11.43 -16.48
N TYR A 471 -3.00 -11.24 -17.22
CA TYR A 471 -1.81 -10.55 -16.74
C TYR A 471 -2.16 -9.09 -16.40
N ARG A 472 -1.56 -8.54 -15.34
CA ARG A 472 -1.87 -7.19 -14.86
C ARG A 472 -0.69 -6.43 -14.34
#